data_AF-A0AA36I0C3-F1
#
_entry.id   AF-A0AA36I0C3-F1
#
_cell.length_a   1.000
_cell.length_b   1.000
_cell.length_c   1.000
_cell.angle_alpha   90.00
_cell.angle_beta   90.00
_cell.angle_gamma   90.00
#
_symmetry.space_group_name_H-M   'P 1'
#
loop_
_entity.id
_entity.type
_entity.pdbx_description
1 polymer ?
#
loop_
_entity_poly.entity_id
_entity_poly.type
_entity_poly.pdbx_seq_one_letter_code
_entity_poly.pdbx_strand_id
1 'polypeptide(L)'
;ERRRVMEEAPPSKRQRDGEETLSGAEKVVFNVKKAVAGAAAAAFDVELPPTATVRDLEASLAAREGCEAQLITIVSRGKPLKDADAKLSSFGGGGEPVPVVYIVRKPAAPVAAPVAAPVAAPVAAPVAAPVAAPGAAPGPAPGAASGAASGAAPGGEASTTNTASSASSVCGKHSTKPGRRIILMLRHGQCCHEGERDELKELTQHGHKQAEDTARFISQLFALGKLPTKRALLHSTSRRARETAAKLPVHIQDLEVWNADLLRETDPTDKPFRAEEVFNRLFAAPEAGDSDALVIVAHNNIILYMLMRAAGVPIERAAQAWNLFHLRHASITRVDVFSNGEKKVISVGAAAHIADTAVTWRNVTGADMSAWKGGGPERHKFGGRMVVLVRQAGGQGSDASISQQIRSVTDHVKSLGGYMMSGKAMVACTTAAQSTATSIAAKLKTVPQILPESIVQEPEAAFLQFFTVPIESSRDTVVIVAEDAPLLYVLLRSLGMSVEETKEARALYSIGHGSVTLVNIKNDGTTKVITVGDTCHLPISDMPAC
;
A
#
# COMPACT_ATOMS: atom_id res chain seq x y z
N GLU A 1 21.04 37.30 64.44
CA GLU A 1 20.49 36.02 63.92
C GLU A 1 20.13 36.19 62.45
N ARG A 2 20.82 35.46 61.54
CA ARG A 2 20.33 34.28 60.79
C ARG A 2 19.11 34.64 59.92
N ARG A 3 19.02 34.37 58.61
CA ARG A 3 19.53 33.31 57.69
C ARG A 3 18.89 33.69 56.31
N ARG A 4 19.29 33.29 55.11
CA ARG A 4 20.34 32.44 54.53
C ARG A 4 20.21 32.68 53.01
N VAL A 5 21.30 33.07 52.35
CA VAL A 5 21.53 32.82 50.91
C VAL A 5 22.61 31.74 50.88
N MET A 6 22.43 30.68 50.09
CA MET A 6 23.47 29.68 49.86
C MET A 6 23.71 29.54 48.36
N GLU A 7 24.90 30.01 48.02
CA GLU A 7 25.65 29.92 46.78
C GLU A 7 26.39 28.56 46.75
N GLU A 8 26.60 28.03 45.53
CA GLU A 8 27.26 26.76 45.24
C GLU A 8 28.76 26.77 45.62
N ALA A 9 29.30 25.58 45.93
CA ALA A 9 30.73 25.36 46.13
C ALA A 9 31.23 24.17 45.26
N PRO A 10 32.51 24.19 44.82
CA PRO A 10 33.05 23.37 43.71
C PRO A 10 33.53 21.97 44.15
N PRO A 11 33.84 21.05 43.20
CA PRO A 11 34.10 19.65 43.52
C PRO A 11 35.52 19.41 44.05
N SER A 12 35.64 18.46 45.00
CA SER A 12 36.90 18.04 45.63
C SER A 12 37.66 16.98 44.82
N LYS A 13 38.99 17.01 45.02
CA LYS A 13 40.07 16.28 44.34
C LYS A 13 39.99 14.74 44.41
N ARG A 14 40.58 14.10 43.37
CA ARG A 14 40.99 12.68 43.29
C ARG A 14 41.90 12.27 44.45
N GLN A 15 41.73 11.04 44.93
CA GLN A 15 42.75 10.25 45.62
C GLN A 15 43.05 8.94 44.85
N ARG A 16 44.34 8.61 44.83
CA ARG A 16 45.04 7.35 44.48
C ARG A 16 45.75 6.92 45.78
N ASP A 17 46.04 5.68 46.17
CA ASP A 17 45.99 4.34 45.58
C ASP A 17 45.83 3.32 46.75
N GLY A 18 45.30 2.14 46.46
CA GLY A 18 45.81 0.85 46.96
C GLY A 18 45.41 0.36 48.36
N GLU A 19 44.49 -0.62 48.39
CA GLU A 19 44.68 -1.83 49.19
C GLU A 19 43.90 -2.99 48.57
N GLU A 20 44.63 -3.98 48.03
CA GLU A 20 44.08 -5.23 47.51
C GLU A 20 43.63 -6.13 48.67
N THR A 21 42.38 -6.56 48.63
CA THR A 21 41.95 -7.82 49.26
C THR A 21 41.29 -8.69 48.19
N LEU A 22 41.95 -9.82 47.92
CA LEU A 22 41.53 -10.86 46.99
C LEU A 22 40.27 -11.58 47.50
N SER A 23 39.23 -11.62 46.66
CA SER A 23 38.28 -12.73 46.41
C SER A 23 36.86 -12.21 46.14
N GLY A 24 36.62 -11.74 44.92
CA GLY A 24 35.27 -11.50 44.41
C GLY A 24 35.21 -11.94 42.96
N ALA A 25 34.56 -13.07 42.69
CA ALA A 25 34.30 -13.49 41.32
C ALA A 25 33.60 -12.34 40.58
N GLU A 26 34.18 -11.88 39.47
CA GLU A 26 33.72 -10.75 38.68
C GLU A 26 32.32 -11.07 38.09
N LYS A 27 31.24 -10.68 38.80
CA LYS A 27 29.87 -10.96 38.37
C LYS A 27 29.47 -9.99 37.25
N VAL A 28 28.72 -10.50 36.27
CA VAL A 28 28.10 -9.69 35.23
C VAL A 28 26.72 -9.25 35.71
N VAL A 29 26.48 -7.94 35.74
CA VAL A 29 25.20 -7.35 36.13
C VAL A 29 24.36 -7.07 34.88
N PHE A 30 23.15 -7.62 34.84
CA PHE A 30 22.17 -7.37 33.78
C PHE A 30 21.07 -6.46 34.31
N ASN A 31 20.87 -5.31 33.69
CA ASN A 31 19.70 -4.48 33.98
C ASN A 31 18.53 -4.96 33.12
N VAL A 32 17.63 -5.71 33.74
CA VAL A 32 16.58 -6.47 33.05
C VAL A 32 15.23 -5.76 33.17
N LYS A 33 14.50 -5.69 32.05
CA LYS A 33 13.16 -5.13 31.96
C LYS A 33 12.19 -6.11 31.31
N LYS A 34 11.05 -6.38 31.96
CA LYS A 34 9.98 -7.19 31.35
C LYS A 34 9.20 -6.35 30.34
N ALA A 35 9.00 -6.88 29.14
CA ALA A 35 8.08 -6.34 28.17
C ALA A 35 6.65 -6.83 28.48
N VAL A 36 5.76 -5.92 28.85
CA VAL A 36 4.34 -6.20 29.07
C VAL A 36 3.54 -5.49 27.97
N ALA A 37 2.52 -6.16 27.43
CA ALA A 37 1.66 -5.56 26.41
C ALA A 37 1.02 -4.26 26.93
N GLY A 38 1.47 -3.12 26.40
CA GLY A 38 0.93 -1.80 26.71
C GLY A 38 1.57 -1.03 27.89
N ALA A 39 2.56 -1.58 28.60
CA ALA A 39 3.31 -0.84 29.63
C ALA A 39 4.72 -1.40 29.86
N ALA A 40 5.66 -0.54 30.25
CA ALA A 40 7.03 -0.93 30.56
C ALA A 40 7.14 -1.27 32.05
N ALA A 41 7.53 -2.51 32.41
CA ALA A 41 7.75 -2.89 33.81
C ALA A 41 8.98 -2.16 34.40
N ALA A 42 9.07 -2.07 35.73
CA ALA A 42 10.26 -1.55 36.40
C ALA A 42 11.49 -2.43 36.07
N ALA A 43 12.65 -1.79 35.85
CA ALA A 43 13.90 -2.51 35.64
C ALA A 43 14.41 -3.09 36.96
N PHE A 44 15.06 -4.24 36.90
CA PHE A 44 15.70 -4.89 38.05
C PHE A 44 17.01 -5.54 37.62
N ASP A 45 17.92 -5.71 38.56
CA ASP A 45 19.23 -6.28 38.25
C ASP A 45 19.28 -7.79 38.47
N VAL A 46 19.98 -8.48 37.58
CA VAL A 46 20.29 -9.92 37.68
C VAL A 46 21.80 -10.08 37.65
N GLU A 47 22.37 -10.65 38.70
CA GLU A 47 23.80 -10.93 38.80
C GLU A 47 24.09 -12.39 38.45
N LEU A 48 24.93 -12.62 37.46
CA LEU A 48 25.36 -13.97 37.06
C LEU A 48 26.90 -14.05 36.99
N PRO A 49 27.48 -15.24 37.23
CA PRO A 49 28.92 -15.43 37.08
C PRO A 49 29.33 -15.24 35.60
N PRO A 50 30.59 -14.87 35.32
CA PRO A 50 31.05 -14.53 33.97
C PRO A 50 31.16 -15.76 33.04
N THR A 51 31.08 -16.96 33.62
CA THR A 51 30.97 -18.25 32.94
C THR A 51 29.54 -18.61 32.54
N ALA A 52 28.53 -17.87 32.99
CA ALA A 52 27.13 -18.14 32.67
C ALA A 52 26.83 -17.92 31.19
N THR A 53 25.86 -18.67 30.70
CA THR A 53 25.37 -18.68 29.33
C THR A 53 24.02 -17.99 29.22
N VAL A 54 23.57 -17.71 27.99
CA VAL A 54 22.22 -17.19 27.75
C VAL A 54 21.16 -18.11 28.35
N ARG A 55 21.35 -19.44 28.33
CA ARG A 55 20.47 -20.42 28.97
C ARG A 55 20.34 -20.21 30.50
N ASP A 56 21.42 -19.84 31.18
CA ASP A 56 21.40 -19.59 32.62
C ASP A 56 20.61 -18.32 32.98
N LEU A 57 20.68 -17.30 32.11
CA LEU A 57 19.86 -16.09 32.23
C LEU A 57 18.39 -16.38 31.93
N GLU A 58 18.08 -17.20 30.92
CA GLU A 58 16.71 -17.66 30.64
C GLU A 58 16.12 -18.43 31.82
N ALA A 59 16.87 -19.37 32.41
CA ALA A 59 16.45 -20.13 33.58
C ALA A 59 16.18 -19.23 34.80
N SER A 60 17.04 -18.23 35.03
CA SER A 60 16.87 -17.26 36.13
C SER A 60 15.61 -16.41 35.97
N LEU A 61 15.29 -15.98 34.74
CA LEU A 61 14.09 -15.21 34.44
C LEU A 61 12.83 -16.08 34.47
N ALA A 62 12.92 -17.32 34.00
CA ALA A 62 11.83 -18.28 34.02
C ALA A 62 11.44 -18.68 35.44
N ALA A 63 12.41 -18.91 36.32
CA ALA A 63 12.19 -19.18 37.74
C ALA A 63 11.48 -18.01 38.45
N ARG A 64 11.83 -16.76 38.09
CA ARG A 64 11.19 -15.56 38.61
C ARG A 64 9.73 -15.42 38.15
N GLU A 65 9.43 -15.85 36.93
CA GLU A 65 8.10 -15.76 36.31
C GLU A 65 7.22 -16.99 36.53
N GLY A 66 7.77 -18.05 37.13
CA GLY A 66 7.05 -19.32 37.36
C GLY A 66 6.67 -20.03 36.06
N CYS A 67 7.50 -19.92 35.02
CA CYS A 67 7.24 -20.52 33.72
C CYS A 67 8.41 -21.38 33.21
N GLU A 68 8.20 -22.14 32.15
CA GLU A 68 9.25 -22.90 31.47
C GLU A 68 10.24 -21.96 30.75
N ALA A 69 11.54 -22.27 30.76
CA ALA A 69 12.59 -21.42 30.18
C ALA A 69 12.38 -21.13 28.67
N GLN A 70 11.83 -22.10 27.93
CA GLN A 70 11.48 -21.96 26.51
C GLN A 70 10.41 -20.90 26.22
N LEU A 71 9.68 -20.43 27.24
CA LEU A 71 8.70 -19.35 27.12
C LEU A 71 9.34 -17.97 27.30
N ILE A 72 10.60 -17.88 27.71
CA ILE A 72 11.32 -16.62 27.83
C ILE A 72 11.99 -16.29 26.49
N THR A 73 11.89 -15.04 26.05
CA THR A 73 12.69 -14.51 24.93
C THR A 73 13.46 -13.31 25.40
N ILE A 74 14.78 -13.35 25.25
CA ILE A 74 15.69 -12.30 25.71
C ILE A 74 16.16 -11.46 24.52
N VAL A 75 16.12 -10.14 24.68
CA VAL A 75 16.57 -9.14 23.71
C VAL A 75 17.58 -8.22 24.38
N SER A 76 18.78 -8.13 23.84
CA SER A 76 19.80 -7.18 24.28
C SER A 76 20.16 -6.25 23.11
N ARG A 77 20.19 -4.94 23.36
CA ARG A 77 20.53 -3.90 22.35
C ARG A 77 19.81 -4.09 20.99
N GLY A 78 18.51 -4.42 21.04
CA GLY A 78 17.66 -4.60 19.85
C GLY A 78 17.85 -5.91 19.08
N LYS A 79 18.68 -6.85 19.57
CA LYS A 79 18.88 -8.16 18.95
C LYS A 79 18.40 -9.28 19.88
N PRO A 80 17.58 -10.24 19.40
CA PRO A 80 17.22 -11.42 20.18
C PRO A 80 18.44 -12.32 20.39
N LEU A 81 18.68 -12.72 21.65
CA LEU A 81 19.71 -13.68 21.99
C LEU A 81 19.16 -15.09 21.72
N LYS A 82 19.53 -15.68 20.59
CA LYS A 82 19.03 -16.99 20.13
C LYS A 82 19.98 -18.15 20.42
N ASP A 83 21.26 -17.84 20.66
CA ASP A 83 22.28 -18.83 20.96
C ASP A 83 22.32 -19.07 22.47
N ALA A 84 21.70 -20.18 22.90
CA ALA A 84 21.55 -20.54 24.30
C ALA A 84 22.90 -20.81 24.99
N ASP A 85 23.92 -21.23 24.24
CA ASP A 85 25.24 -21.60 24.77
C ASP A 85 26.26 -20.44 24.71
N ALA A 86 25.86 -19.29 24.16
CA ALA A 86 26.71 -18.10 24.12
C ALA A 86 27.03 -17.59 25.54
N LYS A 87 28.31 -17.31 25.81
CA LYS A 87 28.76 -16.78 27.10
C LYS A 87 28.27 -15.34 27.29
N LEU A 88 27.71 -15.06 28.47
CA LEU A 88 27.16 -13.76 28.85
C LEU A 88 28.20 -12.63 28.86
N SER A 89 29.47 -12.97 29.14
CA SER A 89 30.62 -12.06 29.07
C SER A 89 30.89 -11.48 27.66
N SER A 90 30.37 -12.11 26.61
CA SER A 90 30.49 -11.56 25.24
C SER A 90 29.54 -10.38 24.97
N PHE A 91 28.53 -10.17 25.83
CA PHE A 91 27.51 -9.12 25.67
C PHE A 91 27.78 -7.89 26.56
N GLY A 92 28.75 -7.96 27.47
CA GLY A 92 29.17 -6.86 28.33
C GLY A 92 30.60 -7.08 28.83
N GLY A 93 31.48 -6.13 28.53
CA GLY A 93 32.85 -6.08 29.04
C GLY A 93 33.14 -4.64 29.50
N GLY A 94 33.53 -4.48 30.76
CA GLY A 94 33.92 -3.18 31.33
C GLY A 94 33.11 -2.69 32.53
N GLY A 95 32.39 -3.56 33.24
CA GLY A 95 31.74 -3.20 34.52
C GLY A 95 30.44 -2.38 34.42
N GLU A 96 29.96 -2.07 33.21
CA GLU A 96 28.65 -1.44 33.01
C GLU A 96 27.51 -2.47 32.94
N PRO A 97 26.34 -2.20 33.56
CA PRO A 97 25.19 -3.10 33.49
C PRO A 97 24.69 -3.30 32.07
N VAL A 98 24.52 -4.56 31.64
CA VAL A 98 24.04 -4.88 30.29
C VAL A 98 22.51 -4.73 30.24
N PRO A 99 21.96 -3.84 29.40
CA PRO A 99 20.51 -3.64 29.31
C PRO A 99 19.86 -4.80 28.54
N VAL A 100 18.89 -5.44 29.18
CA VAL A 100 18.18 -6.62 28.65
C VAL A 100 16.68 -6.42 28.78
N VAL A 101 15.94 -6.72 27.72
CA VAL A 101 14.48 -6.79 27.72
C VAL A 101 14.07 -8.23 27.50
N TYR A 102 13.13 -8.75 28.28
CA TYR A 102 12.62 -10.10 28.09
C TYR A 102 11.09 -10.15 27.98
N ILE A 103 10.62 -11.15 27.24
CA ILE A 103 9.20 -11.41 26.96
C ILE A 103 8.87 -12.80 27.48
N VAL A 104 7.75 -12.93 28.21
CA VAL A 104 7.18 -14.22 28.59
C VAL A 104 6.08 -14.58 27.58
N ARG A 105 6.25 -15.67 26.85
CA ARG A 105 5.28 -16.19 25.87
C ARG A 105 4.18 -16.96 26.59
N LYS A 106 2.95 -16.84 26.09
CA LYS A 106 1.83 -17.67 26.53
C LYS A 106 2.02 -19.10 25.97
N PRO A 107 1.88 -20.17 26.77
CA PRO A 107 1.92 -21.53 26.25
C PRO A 107 0.78 -21.73 25.23
N ALA A 108 1.08 -22.40 24.12
CA ALA A 108 0.08 -22.76 23.12
C ALA A 108 -0.96 -23.69 23.75
N ALA A 109 -2.25 -23.38 23.58
CA ALA A 109 -3.32 -24.28 24.02
C ALA A 109 -3.23 -25.60 23.24
N PRO A 110 -3.43 -26.76 23.88
CA PRO A 110 -3.43 -28.03 23.17
C PRO A 110 -4.55 -28.05 22.13
N VAL A 111 -4.18 -28.39 20.89
CA VAL A 111 -5.11 -28.53 19.77
C VAL A 111 -6.02 -29.73 20.04
N ALA A 112 -7.28 -29.48 20.38
CA ALA A 112 -8.29 -30.53 20.51
C ALA A 112 -8.59 -31.13 19.12
N ALA A 113 -8.54 -32.46 19.03
CA ALA A 113 -8.94 -33.22 17.85
C ALA A 113 -10.41 -32.96 17.49
N PRO A 114 -10.81 -33.06 16.20
CA PRO A 114 -12.14 -32.65 15.77
C PRO A 114 -13.19 -33.64 16.28
N VAL A 115 -14.12 -33.16 17.10
CA VAL A 115 -15.33 -33.90 17.49
C VAL A 115 -16.42 -33.62 16.46
N ALA A 116 -16.99 -34.67 15.89
CA ALA A 116 -18.08 -34.62 14.92
C ALA A 116 -19.31 -33.90 15.50
N ALA A 117 -19.92 -33.01 14.71
CA ALA A 117 -21.09 -32.24 15.08
C ALA A 117 -22.36 -33.13 15.19
N PRO A 118 -23.28 -32.85 16.13
CA PRO A 118 -24.54 -33.58 16.23
C PRO A 118 -25.53 -33.11 15.15
N VAL A 119 -26.20 -34.07 14.52
CA VAL A 119 -27.25 -33.86 13.52
C VAL A 119 -28.50 -33.30 14.19
N ALA A 120 -28.94 -32.11 13.78
CA ALA A 120 -30.18 -31.49 14.24
C ALA A 120 -31.41 -32.06 13.51
N ALA A 121 -32.47 -32.36 14.26
CA ALA A 121 -33.76 -32.83 13.77
C ALA A 121 -34.55 -31.72 13.03
N PRO A 122 -35.46 -32.06 12.09
CA PRO A 122 -36.10 -31.08 11.23
C PRO A 122 -37.23 -30.34 11.97
N VAL A 123 -37.24 -29.01 11.87
CA VAL A 123 -38.32 -28.14 12.36
C VAL A 123 -39.31 -27.86 11.22
N ALA A 124 -40.59 -28.06 11.49
CA ALA A 124 -41.70 -27.90 10.55
C ALA A 124 -41.92 -26.44 10.11
N ALA A 125 -42.29 -26.25 8.83
CA ALA A 125 -42.59 -24.97 8.22
C ALA A 125 -43.97 -24.42 8.64
N PRO A 126 -44.16 -23.08 8.72
CA PRO A 126 -45.46 -22.48 9.01
C PRO A 126 -46.32 -22.40 7.75
N VAL A 127 -47.62 -22.66 7.95
CA VAL A 127 -48.70 -22.70 6.95
C VAL A 127 -49.14 -21.29 6.55
N ALA A 128 -49.28 -21.03 5.25
CA ALA A 128 -49.82 -19.79 4.70
C ALA A 128 -51.36 -19.83 4.56
N ALA A 129 -52.00 -18.69 4.82
CA ALA A 129 -53.45 -18.47 4.70
C ALA A 129 -53.92 -18.31 3.23
N PRO A 130 -55.21 -18.58 2.91
CA PRO A 130 -55.67 -18.71 1.53
C PRO A 130 -56.12 -17.37 0.91
N VAL A 131 -55.89 -17.20 -0.39
CA VAL A 131 -56.46 -16.11 -1.20
C VAL A 131 -57.27 -16.70 -2.35
N ALA A 132 -58.42 -16.07 -2.61
CA ALA A 132 -59.52 -16.53 -3.44
C ALA A 132 -59.24 -16.60 -4.96
N ALA A 133 -60.01 -17.46 -5.62
CA ALA A 133 -59.99 -17.77 -7.06
C ALA A 133 -60.67 -16.71 -7.95
N PRO A 134 -60.32 -16.64 -9.25
CA PRO A 134 -61.23 -16.14 -10.27
C PRO A 134 -61.72 -17.24 -11.22
N GLY A 135 -62.95 -17.07 -11.70
CA GLY A 135 -63.73 -18.00 -12.49
C GLY A 135 -63.45 -18.03 -14.00
N ALA A 136 -64.23 -18.89 -14.64
CA ALA A 136 -64.02 -19.55 -15.93
C ALA A 136 -64.21 -18.70 -17.21
N ALA A 137 -63.70 -19.30 -18.30
CA ALA A 137 -63.74 -18.89 -19.72
C ALA A 137 -65.15 -18.85 -20.35
N PRO A 138 -65.27 -18.39 -21.62
CA PRO A 138 -65.32 -19.35 -22.75
C PRO A 138 -64.63 -18.89 -24.07
N GLY A 139 -64.26 -19.84 -24.95
CA GLY A 139 -63.75 -19.62 -26.33
C GLY A 139 -64.85 -19.72 -27.42
N PRO A 140 -64.60 -20.16 -28.68
CA PRO A 140 -63.48 -19.92 -29.63
C PRO A 140 -63.92 -19.59 -31.11
N ALA A 141 -62.93 -19.47 -32.03
CA ALA A 141 -62.92 -19.67 -33.52
C ALA A 141 -63.04 -18.43 -34.48
N PRO A 142 -62.68 -18.52 -35.80
CA PRO A 142 -61.47 -19.10 -36.45
C PRO A 142 -60.90 -18.29 -37.67
N GLY A 143 -59.76 -18.76 -38.25
CA GLY A 143 -59.30 -18.51 -39.65
C GLY A 143 -58.13 -17.52 -39.81
N ALA A 144 -57.13 -17.68 -40.69
CA ALA A 144 -56.91 -18.58 -41.82
C ALA A 144 -55.40 -18.65 -42.20
N ALA A 145 -55.10 -19.59 -43.11
CA ALA A 145 -53.85 -19.91 -43.85
C ALA A 145 -53.02 -18.70 -44.33
N SER A 146 -51.73 -18.79 -44.67
CA SER A 146 -50.94 -19.74 -45.49
C SER A 146 -49.45 -19.40 -45.29
N GLY A 147 -48.41 -20.18 -45.56
CA GLY A 147 -48.20 -21.41 -46.32
C GLY A 147 -46.72 -21.46 -46.73
N ALA A 148 -46.07 -22.62 -46.50
CA ALA A 148 -44.98 -23.30 -47.24
C ALA A 148 -43.77 -22.51 -47.80
N ALA A 149 -42.61 -23.09 -48.11
CA ALA A 149 -41.80 -24.25 -47.67
C ALA A 149 -40.65 -24.39 -48.71
N SER A 150 -39.68 -25.23 -48.38
CA SER A 150 -38.59 -25.82 -49.21
C SER A 150 -37.40 -24.90 -49.46
N GLY A 151 -36.13 -25.31 -49.29
CA GLY A 151 -35.45 -26.62 -49.38
C GLY A 151 -34.18 -26.33 -50.20
N ALA A 152 -33.00 -26.95 -50.08
CA ALA A 152 -32.52 -28.13 -49.40
C ALA A 152 -30.97 -28.03 -49.35
N ALA A 153 -30.35 -28.81 -48.46
CA ALA A 153 -28.91 -29.13 -48.45
C ALA A 153 -28.55 -30.09 -49.63
N PRO A 154 -27.32 -30.64 -49.82
CA PRO A 154 -26.61 -31.49 -48.82
C PRO A 154 -25.06 -31.57 -48.88
N GLY A 155 -24.51 -32.36 -47.94
CA GLY A 155 -23.16 -32.97 -47.93
C GLY A 155 -22.38 -32.58 -46.66
N GLY A 156 -22.25 -33.39 -45.59
CA GLY A 156 -21.71 -34.77 -45.51
C GLY A 156 -20.19 -34.68 -45.25
N GLU A 157 -19.53 -35.24 -44.23
CA GLU A 157 -19.73 -36.47 -43.45
C GLU A 157 -18.97 -36.46 -42.08
N ALA A 158 -19.49 -37.25 -41.12
CA ALA A 158 -18.84 -38.13 -40.13
C ALA A 158 -17.75 -37.61 -39.15
N SER A 159 -18.04 -37.57 -37.83
CA SER A 159 -17.87 -38.65 -36.81
C SER A 159 -16.44 -38.67 -36.23
N THR A 160 -16.18 -38.49 -34.94
CA THR A 160 -16.50 -39.44 -33.87
C THR A 160 -16.51 -38.82 -32.45
N THR A 161 -17.18 -39.56 -31.59
CA THR A 161 -17.55 -39.40 -30.18
C THR A 161 -16.41 -39.16 -29.17
N ASN A 162 -16.69 -38.38 -28.13
CA ASN A 162 -16.48 -38.81 -26.74
C ASN A 162 -17.39 -38.05 -25.76
N THR A 163 -18.35 -38.79 -25.21
CA THR A 163 -19.22 -38.44 -24.08
C THR A 163 -18.55 -38.79 -22.77
N ALA A 164 -18.55 -37.86 -21.80
CA ALA A 164 -18.54 -38.17 -20.38
C ALA A 164 -19.29 -37.08 -19.59
N SER A 165 -20.60 -37.31 -19.48
CA SER A 165 -21.49 -37.10 -18.32
C SER A 165 -21.31 -35.87 -17.42
N SER A 166 -22.27 -34.98 -17.56
CA SER A 166 -22.73 -33.98 -16.61
C SER A 166 -23.52 -34.60 -15.45
N ALA A 167 -23.27 -34.14 -14.23
CA ALA A 167 -24.24 -34.18 -13.13
C ALA A 167 -24.75 -32.74 -12.94
N SER A 168 -25.88 -32.44 -13.58
CA SER A 168 -26.57 -31.16 -13.50
C SER A 168 -27.40 -31.10 -12.22
N SER A 169 -26.93 -30.33 -11.24
CA SER A 169 -27.79 -29.80 -10.18
C SER A 169 -28.43 -28.52 -10.71
N VAL A 170 -29.71 -28.60 -11.06
CA VAL A 170 -30.55 -27.45 -11.37
C VAL A 170 -30.90 -26.77 -10.04
N CYS A 171 -30.05 -25.82 -9.63
CA CYS A 171 -30.43 -24.79 -8.67
C CYS A 171 -30.41 -23.46 -9.43
N GLY A 172 -31.52 -22.72 -9.39
CA GLY A 172 -31.72 -21.51 -10.18
C GLY A 172 -30.56 -20.54 -10.03
N LYS A 173 -29.85 -20.28 -11.13
CA LYS A 173 -28.84 -19.23 -11.20
C LYS A 173 -29.55 -17.87 -11.15
N HIS A 174 -29.84 -17.39 -9.95
CA HIS A 174 -29.77 -15.95 -9.73
C HIS A 174 -28.31 -15.57 -9.97
N SER A 175 -28.01 -15.01 -11.14
CA SER A 175 -26.73 -14.36 -11.40
C SER A 175 -26.65 -13.15 -10.46
N THR A 176 -26.16 -13.39 -9.23
CA THR A 176 -25.86 -12.33 -8.29
C THR A 176 -24.73 -11.51 -8.88
N LYS A 177 -24.97 -10.23 -9.16
CA LYS A 177 -23.92 -9.32 -9.65
C LYS A 177 -22.70 -9.41 -8.71
N PRO A 178 -21.47 -9.48 -9.22
CA PRO A 178 -20.30 -9.49 -8.36
C PRO A 178 -20.25 -8.20 -7.55
N GLY A 179 -19.96 -8.31 -6.25
CA GLY A 179 -19.78 -7.13 -5.38
C GLY A 179 -18.36 -6.58 -5.51
N ARG A 180 -18.19 -5.27 -5.23
CA ARG A 180 -16.88 -4.62 -5.28
C ARG A 180 -16.80 -3.37 -4.39
N ARG A 181 -15.78 -3.33 -3.54
CA ARG A 181 -15.39 -2.17 -2.75
C ARG A 181 -14.22 -1.46 -3.39
N ILE A 182 -14.34 -0.15 -3.60
CA ILE A 182 -13.24 0.69 -4.08
C ILE A 182 -12.65 1.45 -2.92
N ILE A 183 -11.38 1.19 -2.62
CA ILE A 183 -10.66 1.83 -1.53
C ILE A 183 -9.74 2.91 -2.11
N LEU A 184 -9.96 4.17 -1.71
CA LEU A 184 -9.12 5.31 -2.07
C LEU A 184 -8.33 5.74 -0.84
N MET A 185 -7.04 5.39 -0.78
CA MET A 185 -6.14 5.76 0.30
C MET A 185 -5.40 7.06 -0.03
N LEU A 186 -5.66 8.10 0.76
CA LEU A 186 -5.12 9.44 0.61
C LEU A 186 -4.03 9.67 1.67
N ARG A 187 -2.82 9.99 1.21
CA ARG A 187 -1.80 10.56 2.11
C ARG A 187 -2.25 11.97 2.52
N HIS A 188 -2.10 12.35 3.79
CA HIS A 188 -2.39 13.71 4.23
C HIS A 188 -1.66 14.79 3.38
N GLY A 189 -2.20 16.01 3.34
CA GLY A 189 -1.54 17.16 2.72
C GLY A 189 -0.25 17.55 3.47
N GLN A 190 0.64 18.31 2.84
CA GLN A 190 1.88 18.74 3.49
C GLN A 190 1.60 19.47 4.81
N CYS A 191 2.34 19.13 5.85
CA CYS A 191 2.15 19.73 7.17
C CYS A 191 3.47 20.24 7.76
N CYS A 192 3.35 21.08 8.78
CA CYS A 192 4.46 21.47 9.62
C CYS A 192 4.76 20.34 10.61
N HIS A 193 6.03 19.95 10.73
CA HIS A 193 6.52 18.96 11.68
C HIS A 193 7.29 19.62 12.84
N GLU A 194 6.98 20.87 13.16
CA GLU A 194 7.44 21.50 14.38
C GLU A 194 6.57 21.09 15.58
N GLY A 195 7.21 20.77 16.69
CA GLY A 195 6.56 20.30 17.92
C GLY A 195 6.48 18.78 18.05
N GLU A 196 6.73 18.30 19.27
CA GLU A 196 6.67 16.87 19.60
C GLU A 196 5.24 16.32 19.56
N ARG A 197 4.25 17.18 19.85
CA ARG A 197 2.83 16.81 19.92
C ARG A 197 2.16 16.92 18.56
N ASP A 198 1.40 15.89 18.22
CA ASP A 198 0.69 15.77 16.94
C ASP A 198 -0.38 16.85 16.72
N GLU A 199 -0.89 17.45 17.80
CA GLU A 199 -1.82 18.60 17.79
C GLU A 199 -1.22 19.88 17.18
N LEU A 200 0.11 19.98 17.14
CA LEU A 200 0.82 21.14 16.59
C LEU A 200 1.16 20.96 15.10
N LYS A 201 0.96 19.75 14.55
CA LYS A 201 1.32 19.40 13.17
C LYS A 201 0.20 19.72 12.17
N GLU A 202 -0.07 21.00 11.99
CA GLU A 202 -1.08 21.52 11.07
C GLU A 202 -0.64 21.52 9.61
N LEU A 203 -1.60 21.51 8.69
CA LEU A 203 -1.34 21.64 7.27
C LEU A 203 -0.73 23.00 6.95
N THR A 204 0.21 23.00 6.00
CA THR A 204 0.70 24.24 5.39
C THR A 204 -0.37 24.80 4.45
N GLN A 205 -0.17 26.03 3.94
CA GLN A 205 -1.03 26.57 2.87
C GLN A 205 -1.04 25.67 1.62
N HIS A 206 0.11 25.11 1.25
CA HIS A 206 0.21 24.10 0.20
C HIS A 206 -0.56 22.83 0.56
N GLY A 207 -0.43 22.33 1.80
CA GLY A 207 -1.19 21.19 2.30
C GLY A 207 -2.69 21.37 2.17
N HIS A 208 -3.21 22.55 2.51
CA HIS A 208 -4.62 22.87 2.32
C HIS A 208 -5.03 22.89 0.85
N LYS A 209 -4.21 23.50 -0.03
CA LYS A 209 -4.48 23.53 -1.48
C LYS A 209 -4.47 22.14 -2.10
N GLN A 210 -3.49 21.31 -1.73
CA GLN A 210 -3.39 19.90 -2.14
C GLN A 210 -4.63 19.09 -1.72
N ALA A 211 -5.03 19.20 -0.44
CA ALA A 211 -6.20 18.51 0.10
C ALA A 211 -7.50 18.95 -0.60
N GLU A 212 -7.62 20.25 -0.87
CA GLU A 212 -8.75 20.84 -1.55
C GLU A 212 -8.85 20.37 -3.03
N ASP A 213 -7.75 20.39 -3.78
CA ASP A 213 -7.75 19.90 -5.17
C ASP A 213 -8.07 18.41 -5.25
N THR A 214 -7.60 17.62 -4.28
CA THR A 214 -7.92 16.20 -4.14
C THR A 214 -9.39 15.97 -3.82
N ALA A 215 -9.97 16.76 -2.91
CA ALA A 215 -11.38 16.65 -2.55
C ALA A 215 -12.31 16.98 -3.74
N ARG A 216 -11.98 18.03 -4.51
CA ARG A 216 -12.73 18.37 -5.74
C ARG A 216 -12.64 17.26 -6.78
N PHE A 217 -11.45 16.70 -6.99
CA PHE A 217 -11.26 15.61 -7.93
C PHE A 217 -12.12 14.39 -7.56
N ILE A 218 -12.09 13.97 -6.29
CA ILE A 218 -12.90 12.84 -5.81
C ILE A 218 -14.40 13.14 -5.91
N SER A 219 -14.83 14.38 -5.61
CA SER A 219 -16.23 14.79 -5.79
C SER A 219 -16.68 14.66 -7.24
N GLN A 220 -15.84 15.06 -8.21
CA GLN A 220 -16.14 14.89 -9.63
C GLN A 220 -16.22 13.42 -10.05
N LEU A 221 -15.39 12.54 -9.48
CA LEU A 221 -15.50 11.10 -9.71
C LEU A 221 -16.86 10.55 -9.25
N PHE A 222 -17.33 10.96 -8.08
CA PHE A 222 -18.67 10.57 -7.60
C PHE A 222 -19.78 11.18 -8.47
N ALA A 223 -19.70 12.46 -8.80
CA ALA A 223 -20.72 13.16 -9.59
C ALA A 223 -20.91 12.57 -10.99
N LEU A 224 -19.81 12.07 -11.59
CA LEU A 224 -19.81 11.46 -12.92
C LEU A 224 -20.02 9.93 -12.89
N GLY A 225 -20.38 9.35 -11.74
CA GLY A 225 -20.64 7.92 -11.61
C GLY A 225 -19.40 7.04 -11.81
N LYS A 226 -18.20 7.60 -11.65
CA LYS A 226 -16.92 6.88 -11.74
C LYS A 226 -16.54 6.22 -10.41
N LEU A 227 -17.36 6.35 -9.37
CA LEU A 227 -17.27 5.66 -8.08
C LEU A 227 -18.68 5.22 -7.63
N PRO A 228 -18.83 4.14 -6.85
CA PRO A 228 -20.11 3.73 -6.28
C PRO A 228 -20.80 4.84 -5.49
N THR A 229 -22.13 4.82 -5.50
CA THR A 229 -22.94 5.82 -4.77
C THR A 229 -22.83 5.67 -3.26
N LYS A 230 -22.79 4.42 -2.76
CA LYS A 230 -22.53 4.10 -1.34
C LYS A 230 -21.09 4.47 -1.02
N ARG A 231 -20.90 5.38 -0.07
CA ARG A 231 -19.60 6.00 0.22
C ARG A 231 -19.41 6.34 1.68
N ALA A 232 -18.20 6.10 2.17
CA ALA A 232 -17.78 6.48 3.51
C ALA A 232 -16.37 7.06 3.48
N LEU A 233 -16.08 7.92 4.46
CA LEU A 233 -14.79 8.50 4.74
C LEU A 233 -14.33 8.00 6.10
N LEU A 234 -13.14 7.40 6.14
CA LEU A 234 -12.44 7.04 7.37
C LEU A 234 -11.13 7.82 7.42
N HIS A 235 -10.81 8.47 8.53
CA HIS A 235 -9.54 9.17 8.65
C HIS A 235 -8.80 8.91 9.96
N SER A 236 -7.48 9.06 9.91
CA SER A 236 -6.63 9.13 11.11
C SER A 236 -7.05 10.30 12.00
N THR A 237 -6.96 10.12 13.32
CA THR A 237 -7.20 11.18 14.31
C THR A 237 -6.11 12.26 14.33
N SER A 238 -4.96 12.01 13.71
CA SER A 238 -3.89 13.02 13.59
C SER A 238 -4.35 14.31 12.91
N ARG A 239 -3.91 15.45 13.44
CA ARG A 239 -4.38 16.79 13.00
C ARG A 239 -4.28 17.00 11.48
N ARG A 240 -3.11 16.80 10.88
CA ARG A 240 -2.91 16.87 9.41
C ARG A 240 -3.86 15.98 8.59
N ALA A 241 -4.19 14.80 9.10
CA ALA A 241 -5.14 13.89 8.44
C ALA A 241 -6.58 14.38 8.60
N ARG A 242 -6.96 14.85 9.79
CA ARG A 242 -8.28 15.47 10.04
C ARG A 242 -8.51 16.70 9.16
N GLU A 243 -7.52 17.60 9.07
CA GLU A 243 -7.61 18.82 8.26
C GLU A 243 -7.68 18.51 6.75
N THR A 244 -7.01 17.45 6.31
CA THR A 244 -7.12 16.94 4.93
C THR A 244 -8.53 16.36 4.69
N ALA A 245 -8.99 15.49 5.59
CA ALA A 245 -10.30 14.83 5.52
C ALA A 245 -11.46 15.82 5.57
N ALA A 246 -11.33 16.91 6.33
CA ALA A 246 -12.35 17.95 6.46
C ALA A 246 -12.69 18.66 5.14
N LYS A 247 -11.86 18.53 4.09
CA LYS A 247 -12.16 19.06 2.76
C LYS A 247 -13.21 18.22 2.00
N LEU A 248 -13.29 16.92 2.27
CA LEU A 248 -14.16 16.00 1.51
C LEU A 248 -15.67 16.26 1.74
N PRO A 249 -16.17 16.37 2.99
CA PRO A 249 -17.60 16.62 3.23
C PRO A 249 -18.10 17.97 2.70
N VAL A 250 -17.20 18.92 2.42
CA VAL A 250 -17.55 20.22 1.80
C VAL A 250 -17.99 20.01 0.35
N HIS A 251 -17.39 19.05 -0.36
CA HIS A 251 -17.64 18.80 -1.79
C HIS A 251 -18.52 17.58 -2.05
N ILE A 252 -18.75 16.73 -1.06
CA ILE A 252 -19.45 15.44 -1.21
C ILE A 252 -20.58 15.37 -0.18
N GLN A 253 -21.82 15.48 -0.67
CA GLN A 253 -23.02 15.37 0.15
C GLN A 253 -23.24 13.92 0.62
N ASP A 254 -23.87 13.79 1.80
CA ASP A 254 -24.22 12.51 2.42
C ASP A 254 -23.03 11.55 2.62
N LEU A 255 -21.84 12.11 2.85
CA LEU A 255 -20.65 11.34 3.15
C LEU A 255 -20.63 10.95 4.63
N GLU A 256 -20.71 9.66 4.91
CA GLU A 256 -20.55 9.14 6.27
C GLU A 256 -19.08 9.30 6.71
N VAL A 257 -18.84 9.95 7.86
CA VAL A 257 -17.48 10.28 8.32
C VAL A 257 -17.16 9.57 9.63
N TRP A 258 -16.10 8.78 9.60
CA TRP A 258 -15.54 8.04 10.72
C TRP A 258 -14.08 8.43 10.96
N ASN A 259 -13.60 8.18 12.17
CA ASN A 259 -12.19 8.33 12.51
C ASN A 259 -11.69 7.20 13.40
N ALA A 260 -10.39 6.92 13.34
CA ALA A 260 -9.78 5.87 14.14
C ALA A 260 -8.30 6.15 14.47
N ASP A 261 -7.92 5.92 15.74
CA ASP A 261 -6.53 6.02 16.19
C ASP A 261 -5.61 4.95 15.59
N LEU A 262 -6.19 3.82 15.19
CA LEU A 262 -5.49 2.74 14.49
C LEU A 262 -4.83 3.21 13.19
N LEU A 263 -5.37 4.25 12.55
CA LEU A 263 -4.82 4.84 11.32
C LEU A 263 -3.71 5.88 11.55
N ARG A 264 -3.39 6.24 12.80
CA ARG A 264 -2.29 7.17 13.09
C ARG A 264 -0.96 6.60 12.57
N GLU A 265 -0.07 7.49 12.11
CA GLU A 265 1.22 7.11 11.54
C GLU A 265 1.94 6.09 12.43
N THR A 266 2.56 5.12 11.77
CA THR A 266 3.25 4.03 12.43
C THR A 266 4.54 3.75 11.70
N ASP A 267 5.51 3.21 12.41
CA ASP A 267 6.52 2.40 11.78
C ASP A 267 5.99 0.95 11.75
N PRO A 268 5.65 0.37 10.58
CA PRO A 268 5.21 -1.01 10.53
C PRO A 268 6.30 -2.05 10.85
N THR A 269 7.59 -1.68 10.88
CA THR A 269 8.65 -2.59 11.36
C THR A 269 8.63 -2.72 12.88
N ASP A 270 8.32 -1.65 13.59
CA ASP A 270 8.15 -1.69 15.05
C ASP A 270 6.78 -2.24 15.48
N LYS A 271 5.72 -1.95 14.69
CA LYS A 271 4.33 -2.27 15.03
C LYS A 271 3.57 -2.95 13.88
N PRO A 272 4.04 -4.11 13.38
CA PRO A 272 3.42 -4.77 12.23
C PRO A 272 1.97 -5.21 12.50
N PHE A 273 1.67 -5.69 13.71
CA PHE A 273 0.33 -6.19 14.05
C PHE A 273 -0.75 -5.12 14.02
N ARG A 274 -0.43 -3.86 14.34
CA ARG A 274 -1.39 -2.75 14.24
C ARG A 274 -1.77 -2.50 12.78
N ALA A 275 -0.76 -2.47 11.90
CA ALA A 275 -1.00 -2.24 10.48
C ALA A 275 -1.75 -3.42 9.83
N GLU A 276 -1.44 -4.66 10.25
CA GLU A 276 -2.15 -5.86 9.79
C GLU A 276 -3.60 -5.89 10.28
N GLU A 277 -3.88 -5.48 11.53
CA GLU A 277 -5.25 -5.37 12.03
C GLU A 277 -6.08 -4.38 11.19
N VAL A 278 -5.50 -3.22 10.85
CA VAL A 278 -6.14 -2.24 9.97
C VAL A 278 -6.41 -2.85 8.60
N PHE A 279 -5.41 -3.51 8.00
CA PHE A 279 -5.56 -4.15 6.70
C PHE A 279 -6.70 -5.18 6.71
N ASN A 280 -6.71 -6.09 7.68
CA ASN A 280 -7.73 -7.14 7.79
C ASN A 280 -9.15 -6.60 7.95
N ARG A 281 -9.32 -5.47 8.65
CA ARG A 281 -10.63 -4.83 8.81
C ARG A 281 -11.10 -4.11 7.54
N LEU A 282 -10.23 -3.34 6.90
CA LEU A 282 -10.62 -2.46 5.81
C LEU A 282 -10.68 -3.16 4.45
N PHE A 283 -9.88 -4.22 4.25
CA PHE A 283 -9.79 -4.98 3.00
C PHE A 283 -10.59 -6.29 3.02
N ALA A 284 -11.53 -6.44 3.95
CA ALA A 284 -12.51 -7.52 3.93
C ALA A 284 -13.36 -7.45 2.65
N ALA A 285 -13.65 -8.62 2.07
CA ALA A 285 -14.45 -8.72 0.86
C ALA A 285 -15.88 -8.19 1.12
N PRO A 286 -16.46 -7.38 0.21
CA PRO A 286 -17.86 -7.01 0.29
C PRO A 286 -18.75 -8.22 -0.01
N GLU A 287 -20.02 -8.14 0.41
CA GLU A 287 -21.03 -9.13 0.02
C GLU A 287 -21.28 -9.10 -1.50
N ALA A 288 -21.72 -10.23 -2.07
CA ALA A 288 -22.09 -10.29 -3.48
C ALA A 288 -23.24 -9.31 -3.77
N GLY A 289 -23.09 -8.51 -4.82
CA GLY A 289 -24.05 -7.48 -5.22
C GLY A 289 -23.90 -6.14 -4.49
N ASP A 290 -23.10 -6.06 -3.42
CA ASP A 290 -22.80 -4.79 -2.76
C ASP A 290 -21.63 -4.09 -3.44
N SER A 291 -21.76 -2.78 -3.65
CA SER A 291 -20.69 -1.96 -4.21
C SER A 291 -20.60 -0.64 -3.48
N ASP A 292 -19.43 -0.36 -2.91
CA ASP A 292 -19.17 0.82 -2.09
C ASP A 292 -17.80 1.43 -2.36
N ALA A 293 -17.65 2.70 -1.97
CA ALA A 293 -16.40 3.43 -1.99
C ALA A 293 -15.98 3.79 -0.55
N LEU A 294 -14.75 3.43 -0.17
CA LEU A 294 -14.17 3.81 1.11
C LEU A 294 -12.99 4.75 0.86
N VAL A 295 -13.14 6.02 1.23
CA VAL A 295 -12.05 7.00 1.21
C VAL A 295 -11.33 6.96 2.55
N ILE A 296 -10.02 6.70 2.55
CA ILE A 296 -9.20 6.62 3.75
C ILE A 296 -8.19 7.77 3.74
N VAL A 297 -8.22 8.66 4.72
CA VAL A 297 -7.18 9.71 4.86
C VAL A 297 -6.22 9.35 5.99
N ALA A 298 -4.98 9.01 5.63
CA ALA A 298 -3.97 8.51 6.55
C ALA A 298 -2.57 9.01 6.18
N HIS A 299 -1.56 8.18 6.44
CA HIS A 299 -0.15 8.56 6.35
C HIS A 299 0.66 7.59 5.52
N ASN A 300 1.89 7.99 5.20
CA ASN A 300 2.68 7.31 4.19
C ASN A 300 2.92 5.83 4.53
N ASN A 301 3.41 5.53 5.74
CA ASN A 301 3.86 4.17 6.03
C ASN A 301 2.68 3.19 6.15
N ILE A 302 1.57 3.61 6.77
CA ILE A 302 0.39 2.74 6.90
C ILE A 302 -0.31 2.50 5.56
N ILE A 303 -0.36 3.51 4.67
CA ILE A 303 -0.88 3.34 3.31
C ILE A 303 -0.01 2.37 2.52
N LEU A 304 1.31 2.53 2.58
CA LEU A 304 2.25 1.65 1.88
C LEU A 304 2.18 0.22 2.41
N TYR A 305 2.02 0.04 3.72
CA TYR A 305 1.81 -1.29 4.29
C TYR A 305 0.54 -1.95 3.73
N MET A 306 -0.60 -1.27 3.81
CA MET A 306 -1.88 -1.80 3.30
C MET A 306 -1.82 -2.08 1.79
N LEU A 307 -1.15 -1.22 1.02
CA LEU A 307 -0.89 -1.43 -0.41
C LEU A 307 -0.11 -2.72 -0.66
N MET A 308 1.01 -2.92 0.03
CA MET A 308 1.85 -4.09 -0.16
C MET A 308 1.11 -5.38 0.22
N ARG A 309 0.33 -5.34 1.32
CA ARG A 309 -0.53 -6.46 1.70
C ARG A 309 -1.62 -6.75 0.67
N ALA A 310 -2.24 -5.72 0.08
CA ALA A 310 -3.19 -5.87 -1.01
C ALA A 310 -2.56 -6.47 -2.28
N ALA A 311 -1.27 -6.18 -2.53
CA ALA A 311 -0.47 -6.76 -3.60
C ALA A 311 0.07 -8.17 -3.29
N GLY A 312 -0.41 -8.83 -2.24
CA GLY A 312 0.00 -10.19 -1.87
C GLY A 312 1.38 -10.30 -1.22
N VAL A 313 2.02 -9.17 -0.87
CA VAL A 313 3.36 -9.16 -0.29
C VAL A 313 3.29 -9.58 1.19
N PRO A 314 4.17 -10.48 1.67
CA PRO A 314 4.24 -10.87 3.08
C PRO A 314 4.51 -9.70 4.03
N ILE A 315 4.12 -9.87 5.30
CA ILE A 315 4.16 -8.83 6.34
C ILE A 315 5.56 -8.22 6.49
N GLU A 316 6.61 -9.03 6.45
CA GLU A 316 8.00 -8.62 6.68
C GLU A 316 8.50 -7.68 5.58
N ARG A 317 8.19 -7.99 4.32
CA ARG A 317 8.51 -7.12 3.17
C ARG A 317 7.59 -5.90 3.13
N ALA A 318 6.30 -6.07 3.43
CA ALA A 318 5.34 -4.98 3.47
C ALA A 318 5.73 -3.92 4.52
N ALA A 319 6.30 -4.34 5.65
CA ALA A 319 6.75 -3.43 6.69
C ALA A 319 7.85 -2.46 6.22
N GLN A 320 8.61 -2.83 5.18
CA GLN A 320 9.73 -2.05 4.65
C GLN A 320 9.37 -1.24 3.41
N ALA A 321 8.09 -1.13 3.06
CA ALA A 321 7.62 -0.54 1.81
C ALA A 321 8.09 0.90 1.57
N TRP A 322 8.34 1.70 2.62
CA TRP A 322 8.90 3.05 2.48
C TRP A 322 10.27 3.07 1.79
N ASN A 323 11.00 1.94 1.81
CA ASN A 323 12.26 1.78 1.10
C ASN A 323 12.07 1.69 -0.40
N LEU A 324 10.85 1.38 -0.87
CA LEU A 324 10.54 1.25 -2.29
C LEU A 324 9.75 2.44 -2.83
N PHE A 325 8.92 3.08 -2.00
CA PHE A 325 7.99 4.11 -2.47
C PHE A 325 8.31 5.52 -1.97
N HIS A 326 7.91 6.54 -2.76
CA HIS A 326 8.00 7.94 -2.39
C HIS A 326 6.73 8.71 -2.77
N LEU A 327 5.64 8.49 -2.02
CA LEU A 327 4.33 9.07 -2.33
C LEU A 327 4.32 10.59 -2.20
N ARG A 328 3.55 11.27 -3.03
CA ARG A 328 3.29 12.73 -2.94
C ARG A 328 2.25 13.03 -1.86
N HIS A 329 2.27 14.22 -1.28
CA HIS A 329 1.18 14.65 -0.37
C HIS A 329 -0.15 14.74 -1.11
N ALA A 330 -1.24 14.43 -0.40
CA ALA A 330 -2.60 14.35 -0.95
C ALA A 330 -2.75 13.43 -2.18
N SER A 331 -1.78 12.56 -2.43
CA SER A 331 -1.88 11.58 -3.50
C SER A 331 -2.88 10.48 -3.16
N ILE A 332 -3.48 9.90 -4.20
CA ILE A 332 -4.50 8.87 -4.13
C ILE A 332 -3.87 7.53 -4.54
N THR A 333 -4.01 6.53 -3.69
CA THR A 333 -3.72 5.12 -4.01
C THR A 333 -5.03 4.36 -4.05
N ARG A 334 -5.34 3.70 -5.17
CA ARG A 334 -6.59 2.96 -5.37
C ARG A 334 -6.37 1.45 -5.38
N VAL A 335 -7.16 0.75 -4.57
CA VAL A 335 -7.28 -0.71 -4.59
C VAL A 335 -8.75 -1.09 -4.69
N ASP A 336 -9.08 -1.99 -5.61
CA ASP A 336 -10.41 -2.56 -5.75
C ASP A 336 -10.44 -3.94 -5.06
N VAL A 337 -11.39 -4.16 -4.16
CA VAL A 337 -11.61 -5.43 -3.45
C VAL A 337 -12.91 -6.05 -3.95
N PHE A 338 -12.83 -7.22 -4.57
CA PHE A 338 -13.96 -7.93 -5.13
C PHE A 338 -14.61 -8.85 -4.08
N SER A 339 -15.89 -9.20 -4.27
CA SER A 339 -16.64 -10.07 -3.35
C SER A 339 -16.08 -11.49 -3.24
N ASN A 340 -15.21 -11.91 -4.16
CA ASN A 340 -14.45 -13.17 -4.08
C ASN A 340 -13.17 -13.06 -3.23
N GLY A 341 -12.88 -11.88 -2.66
CA GLY A 341 -11.67 -11.59 -1.88
C GLY A 341 -10.44 -11.19 -2.69
N GLU A 342 -10.52 -11.22 -4.03
CA GLU A 342 -9.48 -10.73 -4.92
C GLU A 342 -9.28 -9.22 -4.74
N LYS A 343 -8.03 -8.78 -4.78
CA LYS A 343 -7.65 -7.38 -4.61
C LYS A 343 -6.85 -6.96 -5.83
N LYS A 344 -7.23 -5.85 -6.46
CA LYS A 344 -6.52 -5.29 -7.61
C LYS A 344 -5.99 -3.90 -7.29
N VAL A 345 -4.68 -3.73 -7.40
CA VAL A 345 -4.00 -2.44 -7.32
C VAL A 345 -4.21 -1.73 -8.65
N ILE A 346 -4.92 -0.59 -8.61
CA ILE A 346 -5.27 0.18 -9.80
C ILE A 346 -4.29 1.34 -10.00
N SER A 347 -4.00 2.06 -8.93
CA SER A 347 -3.04 3.17 -8.94
C SER A 347 -2.38 3.34 -7.58
N VAL A 348 -1.17 3.89 -7.57
CA VAL A 348 -0.39 4.18 -6.36
C VAL A 348 0.12 5.60 -6.45
N GLY A 349 -0.14 6.42 -5.44
CA GLY A 349 0.45 7.76 -5.35
C GLY A 349 0.07 8.71 -6.50
N ALA A 350 -1.11 8.50 -7.10
CA ALA A 350 -1.62 9.34 -8.18
C ALA A 350 -1.87 10.77 -7.67
N ALA A 351 -1.31 11.76 -8.35
CA ALA A 351 -1.38 13.15 -7.92
C ALA A 351 -1.45 14.14 -9.08
N ALA A 352 -1.69 13.67 -10.30
CA ALA A 352 -1.76 14.55 -11.46
C ALA A 352 -3.00 15.48 -11.47
N HIS A 353 -3.97 15.27 -10.57
CA HIS A 353 -5.07 16.22 -10.29
C HIS A 353 -4.62 17.42 -9.47
N ILE A 354 -3.44 17.37 -8.86
CA ILE A 354 -2.85 18.48 -8.10
C ILE A 354 -2.00 19.30 -9.05
N ALA A 355 -2.13 20.62 -9.01
CA ALA A 355 -1.30 21.51 -9.81
C ALA A 355 0.20 21.26 -9.55
N ASP A 356 1.01 21.21 -10.61
CA ASP A 356 2.47 20.96 -10.52
C ASP A 356 3.18 21.93 -9.56
N THR A 357 2.66 23.16 -9.41
CA THR A 357 3.18 24.17 -8.47
C THR A 357 2.95 23.84 -7.00
N ALA A 358 2.03 22.94 -6.70
CA ALA A 358 1.65 22.54 -5.35
C ALA A 358 2.10 21.13 -4.99
N VAL A 359 2.73 20.37 -5.88
CA VAL A 359 3.21 19.02 -5.57
C VAL A 359 4.39 19.08 -4.60
N THR A 360 4.29 18.33 -3.49
CA THR A 360 5.38 18.19 -2.50
C THR A 360 5.46 16.77 -1.97
N TRP A 361 6.60 16.40 -1.36
CA TRP A 361 6.86 15.05 -0.85
C TRP A 361 7.17 15.01 0.64
N ARG A 362 7.85 16.03 1.17
CA ARG A 362 8.30 16.06 2.57
C ARG A 362 7.60 17.14 3.37
N ASN A 363 7.30 16.81 4.62
CA ASN A 363 6.80 17.79 5.59
C ASN A 363 7.92 18.77 5.93
N VAL A 364 7.55 19.98 6.32
CA VAL A 364 8.51 21.05 6.65
C VAL A 364 8.89 21.01 8.12
N THR A 365 10.14 21.35 8.46
CA THR A 365 10.67 21.41 9.84
C THR A 365 11.52 22.67 10.04
N GLY A 366 11.51 23.28 11.22
CA GLY A 366 12.42 24.39 11.59
C GLY A 366 11.96 25.79 11.16
N ALA A 367 12.83 26.79 11.41
CA ALA A 367 12.64 28.23 11.13
C ALA A 367 12.29 28.58 9.66
N ASP A 368 12.35 27.59 8.75
CA ASP A 368 11.79 27.63 7.39
C ASP A 368 10.30 27.98 7.37
N MET A 369 9.58 27.88 8.49
CA MET A 369 8.24 28.45 8.69
C MET A 369 8.15 29.94 8.34
N SER A 370 9.20 30.73 8.61
CA SER A 370 9.24 32.17 8.32
C SER A 370 9.50 32.48 6.83
N ALA A 371 10.16 31.55 6.12
CA ALA A 371 10.46 31.66 4.69
C ALA A 371 9.32 31.12 3.81
N TRP A 372 8.52 30.17 4.31
CA TRP A 372 7.53 29.47 3.49
C TRP A 372 6.14 30.12 3.51
N LYS A 373 6.08 31.40 3.14
CA LYS A 373 4.84 32.17 2.91
C LYS A 373 4.31 32.00 1.48
N GLY A 374 4.26 30.76 0.98
CA GLY A 374 3.82 30.49 -0.40
C GLY A 374 4.94 30.51 -1.45
N GLY A 375 6.14 30.03 -1.11
CA GLY A 375 7.20 29.77 -2.09
C GLY A 375 6.76 28.72 -3.11
N GLY A 376 7.11 28.92 -4.39
CA GLY A 376 6.73 28.04 -5.50
C GLY A 376 7.13 26.56 -5.31
N PRO A 377 6.81 25.68 -6.29
CA PRO A 377 6.87 24.22 -6.13
C PRO A 377 8.16 23.73 -5.49
N GLU A 378 8.04 22.74 -4.61
CA GLU A 378 9.20 21.94 -4.19
C GLU A 378 9.78 21.29 -5.45
N ARG A 379 10.84 21.87 -6.02
CA ARG A 379 11.52 21.30 -7.19
C ARG A 379 12.37 20.13 -6.72
N HIS A 380 11.76 18.98 -6.49
CA HIS A 380 12.49 17.78 -6.14
C HIS A 380 13.11 17.14 -7.39
N LYS A 381 14.28 17.66 -7.76
CA LYS A 381 15.10 17.10 -8.82
C LYS A 381 15.74 15.79 -8.35
N PHE A 382 15.06 14.67 -8.57
CA PHE A 382 15.60 13.33 -8.30
C PHE A 382 16.93 13.10 -9.02
N GLY A 383 17.99 12.78 -8.29
CA GLY A 383 19.26 12.34 -8.88
C GLY A 383 19.13 10.97 -9.55
N GLY A 384 19.97 10.70 -10.55
CA GLY A 384 19.95 9.47 -11.34
C GLY A 384 19.01 9.53 -12.55
N ARG A 385 18.48 8.37 -12.93
CA ARG A 385 17.63 8.16 -14.10
C ARG A 385 16.16 8.15 -13.71
N MET A 386 15.37 8.98 -14.36
CA MET A 386 13.91 8.87 -14.32
C MET A 386 13.41 7.93 -15.41
N VAL A 387 12.71 6.86 -15.04
CA VAL A 387 11.98 6.00 -15.97
C VAL A 387 10.49 6.33 -15.89
N VAL A 388 9.93 6.72 -17.03
CA VAL A 388 8.51 7.08 -17.20
C VAL A 388 7.85 5.99 -18.03
N LEU A 389 7.03 5.18 -17.39
CA LEU A 389 6.29 4.10 -18.04
C LEU A 389 4.89 4.63 -18.38
N VAL A 390 4.54 4.64 -19.65
CA VAL A 390 3.28 5.20 -20.16
C VAL A 390 2.47 4.08 -20.82
N ARG A 391 1.31 3.74 -20.24
CA ARG A 391 0.39 2.83 -20.92
C ARG A 391 -0.21 3.55 -22.12
N GLN A 392 -0.16 2.93 -23.29
CA GLN A 392 -0.70 3.52 -24.53
C GLN A 392 -2.16 3.99 -24.34
N ALA A 393 -2.47 5.15 -24.91
CA ALA A 393 -3.85 5.62 -24.99
C ALA A 393 -4.71 4.62 -25.77
N GLY A 394 -5.97 4.48 -25.40
CA GLY A 394 -6.86 3.48 -25.99
C GLY A 394 -8.02 3.09 -25.05
N GLY A 395 -8.62 1.93 -25.32
CA GLY A 395 -9.78 1.42 -24.59
C GLY A 395 -11.09 1.61 -25.36
N GLN A 396 -12.22 1.46 -24.66
CA GLN A 396 -13.55 1.70 -25.25
C GLN A 396 -13.78 3.21 -25.39
N GLY A 397 -13.78 3.72 -26.62
CA GLY A 397 -13.99 5.14 -26.91
C GLY A 397 -13.93 5.44 -28.41
N SER A 398 -14.36 6.64 -28.81
CA SER A 398 -14.20 7.13 -30.18
C SER A 398 -12.75 7.56 -30.45
N ASP A 399 -12.38 7.67 -31.72
CA ASP A 399 -11.06 8.20 -32.14
C ASP A 399 -10.76 9.59 -31.55
N ALA A 400 -11.81 10.39 -31.35
CA ALA A 400 -11.71 11.69 -30.70
C ALA A 400 -11.32 11.59 -29.22
N SER A 401 -11.88 10.62 -28.49
CA SER A 401 -11.52 10.34 -27.08
C SER A 401 -10.08 9.82 -26.99
N ILE A 402 -9.67 8.89 -27.86
CA ILE A 402 -8.28 8.41 -27.92
C ILE A 402 -7.32 9.57 -28.22
N SER A 403 -7.65 10.43 -29.18
CA SER A 403 -6.85 11.62 -29.49
C SER A 403 -6.77 12.61 -28.33
N GLN A 404 -7.84 12.75 -27.54
CA GLN A 404 -7.84 13.56 -26.33
C GLN A 404 -6.97 12.95 -25.23
N GLN A 405 -7.05 11.63 -25.00
CA GLN A 405 -6.16 10.91 -24.10
C GLN A 405 -4.69 11.12 -24.50
N ILE A 406 -4.32 10.95 -25.78
CA ILE A 406 -2.95 11.16 -26.26
C ILE A 406 -2.45 12.58 -25.93
N ARG A 407 -3.28 13.60 -26.17
CA ARG A 407 -2.94 14.99 -25.84
C ARG A 407 -2.73 15.17 -24.34
N SER A 408 -3.65 14.69 -23.50
CA SER A 408 -3.54 14.79 -22.04
C SER A 408 -2.30 14.09 -21.49
N VAL A 409 -2.01 12.87 -21.95
CA VAL A 409 -0.80 12.12 -21.57
C VAL A 409 0.45 12.88 -21.97
N THR A 410 0.47 13.38 -23.21
CA THR A 410 1.61 14.09 -23.78
C THR A 410 1.90 15.38 -23.03
N ASP A 411 0.86 16.17 -22.71
CA ASP A 411 1.01 17.41 -21.95
C ASP A 411 1.41 17.13 -20.50
N HIS A 412 0.88 16.08 -19.88
CA HIS A 412 1.29 15.66 -18.54
C HIS A 412 2.77 15.22 -18.50
N VAL A 413 3.20 14.33 -19.39
CA VAL A 413 4.61 13.90 -19.47
C VAL A 413 5.53 15.09 -19.74
N LYS A 414 5.09 16.07 -20.54
CA LYS A 414 5.86 17.30 -20.76
C LYS A 414 5.97 18.14 -19.49
N SER A 415 4.90 18.25 -18.71
CA SER A 415 4.88 19.07 -17.49
C SER A 415 5.82 18.54 -16.40
N LEU A 416 6.00 17.21 -16.34
CA LEU A 416 6.98 16.55 -15.46
C LEU A 416 8.42 17.05 -15.68
N GLY A 417 8.76 17.56 -16.88
CA GLY A 417 10.05 18.20 -17.16
C GLY A 417 10.33 19.46 -16.33
N GLY A 418 9.29 20.08 -15.75
CA GLY A 418 9.45 21.27 -14.90
C GLY A 418 10.04 20.98 -13.52
N TYR A 419 9.86 19.76 -13.01
CA TYR A 419 10.14 19.45 -11.60
C TYR A 419 10.73 18.06 -11.33
N MET A 420 10.59 17.09 -12.24
CA MET A 420 11.04 15.70 -12.03
C MET A 420 11.97 15.17 -13.11
N MET A 421 11.63 15.35 -14.39
CA MET A 421 12.39 14.78 -15.51
C MET A 421 13.60 15.65 -15.89
N SER A 422 14.59 15.01 -16.52
CA SER A 422 15.70 15.69 -17.17
C SER A 422 15.28 16.21 -18.55
N GLY A 423 15.95 17.27 -19.03
CA GLY A 423 15.82 17.69 -20.43
C GLY A 423 16.44 16.71 -21.42
N LYS A 424 17.34 15.81 -20.95
CA LYS A 424 17.90 14.71 -21.74
C LYS A 424 16.94 13.51 -21.66
N ALA A 425 16.01 13.43 -22.61
CA ALA A 425 14.99 12.39 -22.65
C ALA A 425 15.10 11.50 -23.90
N MET A 426 15.03 10.18 -23.68
CA MET A 426 14.81 9.17 -24.71
C MET A 426 13.35 8.72 -24.65
N VAL A 427 12.74 8.46 -25.81
CA VAL A 427 11.42 7.83 -25.90
C VAL A 427 11.57 6.51 -26.64
N ALA A 428 11.09 5.43 -26.05
CA ALA A 428 11.04 4.10 -26.63
C ALA A 428 9.61 3.56 -26.59
N CYS A 429 9.21 2.76 -27.56
CA CYS A 429 7.84 2.25 -27.62
C CYS A 429 7.69 0.92 -28.35
N THR A 430 6.67 0.14 -28.01
CA THR A 430 6.20 -0.96 -28.85
C THR A 430 5.49 -0.44 -30.11
N THR A 431 5.34 -1.30 -31.12
CA THR A 431 4.66 -0.95 -32.38
C THR A 431 3.23 -0.45 -32.14
N ALA A 432 2.46 -1.10 -31.25
CA ALA A 432 1.08 -0.70 -30.95
C ALA A 432 0.99 0.68 -30.25
N ALA A 433 2.05 1.09 -29.55
CA ALA A 433 2.09 2.33 -28.79
C ALA A 433 2.63 3.54 -29.59
N GLN A 434 2.98 3.35 -30.88
CA GLN A 434 3.72 4.33 -31.68
C GLN A 434 3.02 5.69 -31.77
N SER A 435 1.68 5.74 -31.87
CA SER A 435 0.92 6.98 -31.93
C SER A 435 1.11 7.84 -30.67
N THR A 436 0.97 7.23 -29.50
CA THR A 436 1.17 7.91 -28.21
C THR A 436 2.64 8.35 -28.06
N ALA A 437 3.58 7.46 -28.41
CA ALA A 437 5.01 7.74 -28.32
C ALA A 437 5.48 8.87 -29.23
N THR A 438 4.96 8.94 -30.46
CA THR A 438 5.29 10.00 -31.42
C THR A 438 4.87 11.37 -30.91
N SER A 439 3.66 11.48 -30.32
CA SER A 439 3.18 12.71 -29.71
C SER A 439 4.05 13.18 -28.54
N ILE A 440 4.44 12.25 -27.65
CA ILE A 440 5.34 12.54 -26.53
C ILE A 440 6.72 12.99 -27.05
N ALA A 441 7.30 12.23 -27.97
CA ALA A 441 8.61 12.49 -28.54
C ALA A 441 8.69 13.87 -29.21
N ALA A 442 7.63 14.28 -29.92
CA ALA A 442 7.53 15.61 -30.51
C ALA A 442 7.62 16.73 -29.46
N LYS A 443 6.90 16.64 -28.33
CA LYS A 443 6.98 17.64 -27.23
C LYS A 443 8.33 17.61 -26.50
N LEU A 444 9.00 16.46 -26.46
CA LEU A 444 10.31 16.30 -25.88
C LEU A 444 11.46 16.60 -26.87
N LYS A 445 11.15 16.94 -28.12
CA LYS A 445 12.13 17.21 -29.20
C LYS A 445 13.11 16.04 -29.41
N THR A 446 12.56 14.83 -29.43
CA THR A 446 13.30 13.58 -29.65
C THR A 446 12.59 12.72 -30.70
N VAL A 447 13.22 11.62 -31.11
CA VAL A 447 12.65 10.65 -32.05
C VAL A 447 12.35 9.37 -31.29
N PRO A 448 11.13 8.81 -31.39
CA PRO A 448 10.80 7.57 -30.69
C PRO A 448 11.57 6.40 -31.28
N GLN A 449 12.16 5.58 -30.42
CA GLN A 449 12.81 4.32 -30.79
C GLN A 449 11.78 3.20 -30.72
N ILE A 450 11.50 2.55 -31.85
CA ILE A 450 10.61 1.39 -31.88
C ILE A 450 11.37 0.19 -31.33
N LEU A 451 10.83 -0.39 -30.27
CA LEU A 451 11.33 -1.58 -29.60
C LEU A 451 10.97 -2.82 -30.41
N PRO A 452 11.87 -3.81 -30.51
CA PRO A 452 11.55 -5.10 -31.12
C PRO A 452 10.34 -5.78 -30.46
N GLU A 453 9.55 -6.52 -31.23
CA GLU A 453 8.40 -7.29 -30.70
C GLU A 453 8.81 -8.29 -29.61
N SER A 454 10.07 -8.72 -29.61
CA SER A 454 10.63 -9.58 -28.56
C SER A 454 10.54 -8.95 -27.17
N ILE A 455 10.41 -7.63 -27.01
CA ILE A 455 10.23 -7.01 -25.69
C ILE A 455 8.85 -7.31 -25.08
N VAL A 456 7.83 -7.55 -25.91
CA VAL A 456 6.52 -8.02 -25.42
C VAL A 456 6.59 -9.48 -24.98
N GLN A 457 7.42 -10.28 -25.66
CA GLN A 457 7.60 -11.71 -25.41
C GLN A 457 8.60 -11.99 -24.26
N GLU A 458 9.63 -11.15 -24.14
CA GLU A 458 10.79 -11.26 -23.24
C GLU A 458 11.04 -9.90 -22.54
N PRO A 459 10.14 -9.46 -21.64
CA PRO A 459 10.23 -8.14 -21.01
C PRO A 459 11.43 -7.97 -20.06
N GLU A 460 12.13 -9.05 -19.68
CA GLU A 460 13.37 -8.98 -18.89
C GLU A 460 14.50 -8.28 -19.65
N ALA A 461 14.61 -8.48 -20.96
CA ALA A 461 15.63 -7.79 -21.76
C ALA A 461 15.44 -6.27 -21.71
N ALA A 462 14.19 -5.80 -21.78
CA ALA A 462 13.86 -4.39 -21.64
C ALA A 462 14.17 -3.86 -20.23
N PHE A 463 13.87 -4.65 -19.19
CA PHE A 463 14.24 -4.30 -17.82
C PHE A 463 15.76 -4.10 -17.71
N LEU A 464 16.56 -5.10 -18.12
CA LEU A 464 18.02 -5.04 -18.06
C LEU A 464 18.63 -3.91 -18.90
N GLN A 465 17.97 -3.51 -19.99
CA GLN A 465 18.42 -2.40 -20.83
C GLN A 465 18.15 -1.04 -20.17
N PHE A 466 16.89 -0.79 -19.76
CA PHE A 466 16.44 0.54 -19.38
C PHE A 466 16.58 0.84 -17.88
N PHE A 467 16.57 -0.19 -17.04
CA PHE A 467 16.67 -0.07 -15.57
C PHE A 467 18.11 -0.18 -15.07
N THR A 468 19.01 0.53 -15.76
CA THR A 468 20.44 0.63 -15.41
C THR A 468 20.77 1.98 -14.79
N VAL A 469 21.79 1.99 -13.94
CA VAL A 469 22.33 3.24 -13.39
C VAL A 469 22.94 4.07 -14.53
N PRO A 470 22.61 5.37 -14.66
CA PRO A 470 23.18 6.19 -15.72
C PRO A 470 24.70 6.36 -15.55
N ILE A 471 25.40 6.32 -16.69
CA ILE A 471 26.84 6.53 -16.79
C ILE A 471 27.17 7.97 -16.32
N GLU A 472 28.28 8.12 -15.59
CA GLU A 472 28.79 9.40 -15.08
C GLU A 472 27.88 10.14 -14.08
N SER A 473 26.95 9.45 -13.40
CA SER A 473 26.00 10.10 -12.46
C SER A 473 25.14 11.18 -13.12
N SER A 474 25.01 11.15 -14.45
CA SER A 474 24.25 12.13 -15.21
C SER A 474 22.74 11.92 -15.01
N ARG A 475 21.98 13.02 -14.96
CA ARG A 475 20.52 12.96 -14.87
C ARG A 475 19.93 12.81 -16.26
N ASP A 476 19.28 11.68 -16.52
CA ASP A 476 18.59 11.41 -17.78
C ASP A 476 17.15 10.95 -17.54
N THR A 477 16.41 10.80 -18.63
CA THR A 477 15.04 10.32 -18.59
C THR A 477 14.79 9.33 -19.72
N VAL A 478 14.18 8.21 -19.39
CA VAL A 478 13.73 7.19 -20.35
C VAL A 478 12.22 7.11 -20.26
N VAL A 479 11.53 7.38 -21.36
CA VAL A 479 10.09 7.20 -21.48
C VAL A 479 9.83 5.92 -22.27
N ILE A 480 9.13 4.96 -21.67
CA ILE A 480 8.75 3.70 -22.32
C ILE A 480 7.23 3.72 -22.49
N VAL A 481 6.77 3.63 -23.75
CA VAL A 481 5.34 3.61 -24.08
C VAL A 481 4.97 2.23 -24.62
N ALA A 482 4.08 1.53 -23.92
CA ALA A 482 3.70 0.17 -24.29
C ALA A 482 2.32 -0.23 -23.75
N GLU A 483 1.93 -1.46 -24.02
CA GLU A 483 0.78 -2.16 -23.44
C GLU A 483 0.97 -2.44 -21.94
N ASP A 484 -0.07 -2.91 -21.26
CA ASP A 484 -0.04 -3.18 -19.82
C ASP A 484 0.98 -4.24 -19.41
N ALA A 485 1.02 -5.37 -20.10
CA ALA A 485 1.84 -6.52 -19.74
C ALA A 485 3.35 -6.20 -19.60
N PRO A 486 4.04 -5.59 -20.60
CA PRO A 486 5.45 -5.27 -20.47
C PRO A 486 5.72 -4.19 -19.43
N LEU A 487 4.83 -3.19 -19.29
CA LEU A 487 5.02 -2.11 -18.31
C LEU A 487 4.87 -2.60 -16.87
N LEU A 488 3.88 -3.45 -16.60
CA LEU A 488 3.71 -4.07 -15.29
C LEU A 488 4.89 -4.98 -14.96
N TYR A 489 5.42 -5.72 -15.94
CA TYR A 489 6.60 -6.55 -15.74
C TYR A 489 7.80 -5.72 -15.24
N VAL A 490 8.19 -4.68 -16.00
CA VAL A 490 9.37 -3.87 -15.63
C VAL A 490 9.14 -3.09 -14.32
N LEU A 491 7.91 -2.68 -14.03
CA LEU A 491 7.54 -2.09 -12.74
C LEU A 491 7.75 -3.06 -11.57
N LEU A 492 7.21 -4.27 -11.66
CA LEU A 492 7.31 -5.27 -10.59
C LEU A 492 8.77 -5.72 -10.37
N ARG A 493 9.54 -5.87 -11.45
CA ARG A 493 10.99 -6.09 -11.36
C ARG A 493 11.70 -4.92 -10.66
N SER A 494 11.28 -3.68 -10.90
CA SER A 494 11.83 -2.51 -10.21
C SER A 494 11.49 -2.44 -8.71
N LEU A 495 10.48 -3.19 -8.26
CA LEU A 495 10.16 -3.40 -6.85
C LEU A 495 11.01 -4.51 -6.20
N GLY A 496 11.95 -5.10 -6.94
CA GLY A 496 12.85 -6.15 -6.47
C GLY A 496 12.23 -7.55 -6.48
N MET A 497 11.09 -7.75 -7.14
CA MET A 497 10.46 -9.07 -7.28
C MET A 497 11.24 -9.95 -8.26
N SER A 498 11.37 -11.26 -8.02
CA SER A 498 11.96 -12.19 -8.99
C SER A 498 11.14 -12.27 -10.29
N VAL A 499 11.65 -12.97 -11.31
CA VAL A 499 10.92 -13.19 -12.57
C VAL A 499 9.62 -13.96 -12.33
N GLU A 500 9.65 -14.94 -11.44
CA GLU A 500 8.53 -15.79 -11.04
C GLU A 500 7.51 -14.98 -10.23
N GLU A 501 7.97 -14.28 -9.19
CA GLU A 501 7.13 -13.40 -8.37
C GLU A 501 6.44 -12.34 -9.24
N THR A 502 7.15 -11.79 -10.23
CA THR A 502 6.60 -10.80 -11.18
C THR A 502 5.46 -11.39 -12.01
N LYS A 503 5.61 -12.62 -12.51
CA LYS A 503 4.58 -13.29 -13.32
C LYS A 503 3.30 -13.50 -12.51
N GLU A 504 3.44 -13.91 -11.26
CA GLU A 504 2.31 -14.13 -10.35
C GLU A 504 1.65 -12.80 -9.92
N ALA A 505 2.45 -11.83 -9.47
CA ALA A 505 1.97 -10.55 -8.98
C ALA A 505 1.29 -9.72 -10.06
N ARG A 506 1.62 -9.91 -11.35
CA ARG A 506 1.00 -9.16 -12.46
C ARG A 506 -0.52 -9.21 -12.46
N ALA A 507 -1.12 -10.34 -12.08
CA ALA A 507 -2.58 -10.49 -12.03
C ALA A 507 -3.25 -9.57 -11.00
N LEU A 508 -2.50 -9.12 -9.98
CA LEU A 508 -2.96 -8.24 -8.92
C LEU A 508 -2.91 -6.75 -9.30
N TYR A 509 -2.36 -6.41 -10.47
CA TYR A 509 -2.24 -5.03 -10.94
C TYR A 509 -3.08 -4.80 -12.19
N SER A 510 -3.72 -3.65 -12.28
CA SER A 510 -4.44 -3.22 -13.47
C SER A 510 -4.32 -1.72 -13.66
N ILE A 511 -3.45 -1.30 -14.58
CA ILE A 511 -3.20 0.12 -14.87
C ILE A 511 -4.07 0.59 -16.05
N GLY A 512 -4.65 1.78 -15.97
CA GLY A 512 -5.56 2.33 -17.00
C GLY A 512 -4.87 2.78 -18.29
N HIS A 513 -5.61 2.86 -19.41
CA HIS A 513 -5.09 3.42 -20.66
C HIS A 513 -4.69 4.87 -20.46
N GLY A 514 -3.59 5.29 -21.08
CA GLY A 514 -3.00 6.61 -20.85
C GLY A 514 -2.45 6.82 -19.43
N SER A 515 -2.34 5.78 -18.61
CA SER A 515 -1.74 5.96 -17.28
C SER A 515 -0.24 6.20 -17.34
N VAL A 516 0.26 6.98 -16.37
CA VAL A 516 1.69 7.27 -16.21
C VAL A 516 2.19 6.68 -14.90
N THR A 517 3.32 5.97 -14.97
CA THR A 517 4.03 5.36 -13.84
C THR A 517 5.45 5.92 -13.81
N LEU A 518 5.95 6.27 -12.63
CA LEU A 518 7.22 6.98 -12.47
C LEU A 518 8.12 6.20 -11.51
N VAL A 519 9.27 5.80 -12.00
CA VAL A 519 10.31 5.10 -11.24
C VAL A 519 11.61 5.91 -11.33
N ASN A 520 12.22 6.20 -10.19
CA ASN A 520 13.53 6.82 -10.12
C ASN A 520 14.58 5.76 -9.81
N ILE A 521 15.64 5.69 -10.61
CA ILE A 521 16.81 4.85 -10.38
C ILE A 521 17.93 5.76 -9.94
N LYS A 522 18.32 5.66 -8.68
CA LYS A 522 19.39 6.49 -8.12
C LYS A 522 20.76 6.03 -8.60
N ASN A 523 21.75 6.88 -8.39
CA ASN A 523 23.16 6.61 -8.72
C ASN A 523 23.74 5.41 -7.94
N ASP A 524 23.14 5.04 -6.81
CA ASP A 524 23.52 3.87 -6.01
C ASP A 524 22.83 2.57 -6.47
N GLY A 525 22.07 2.62 -7.58
CA GLY A 525 21.30 1.48 -8.09
C GLY A 525 19.95 1.26 -7.40
N THR A 526 19.64 2.00 -6.33
CA THR A 526 18.36 1.85 -5.65
C THR A 526 17.23 2.45 -6.47
N THR A 527 16.12 1.73 -6.53
CA THR A 527 14.90 2.16 -7.20
C THR A 527 13.93 2.79 -6.20
N LYS A 528 13.21 3.83 -6.65
CA LYS A 528 12.11 4.44 -5.93
C LYS A 528 10.92 4.60 -6.85
N VAL A 529 9.82 3.94 -6.54
CA VAL A 529 8.55 4.11 -7.24
C VAL A 529 7.83 5.33 -6.65
N ILE A 530 7.53 6.30 -7.51
CA ILE A 530 6.88 7.56 -7.10
C ILE A 530 5.38 7.47 -7.31
N THR A 531 4.96 6.93 -8.45
CA THR A 531 3.55 6.73 -8.80
C THR A 531 3.39 5.52 -9.70
N VAL A 532 2.26 4.85 -9.63
CA VAL A 532 1.86 3.74 -10.50
C VAL A 532 0.48 4.01 -11.05
N GLY A 533 0.29 3.83 -12.35
CA GLY A 533 -1.03 3.87 -12.97
C GLY A 533 -1.76 5.21 -12.82
N ASP A 534 -1.05 6.34 -12.75
CA ASP A 534 -1.67 7.66 -12.55
C ASP A 534 -2.45 8.07 -13.80
N THR A 535 -3.77 8.08 -13.71
CA THR A 535 -4.68 8.55 -14.76
C THR A 535 -5.28 9.91 -14.45
N CYS A 536 -4.94 10.55 -13.32
CA CYS A 536 -5.59 11.75 -12.82
C CYS A 536 -5.41 13.00 -13.72
N HIS A 537 -4.54 12.94 -14.71
CA HIS A 537 -4.36 13.96 -15.75
C HIS A 537 -5.33 13.82 -16.93
N LEU A 538 -6.00 12.67 -17.05
CA LEU A 538 -7.00 12.45 -18.09
C LEU A 538 -8.29 13.21 -17.76
N PRO A 539 -9.05 13.63 -18.78
CA PRO A 539 -10.41 14.10 -18.57
C PRO A 539 -11.22 13.03 -17.85
N ILE A 540 -11.99 13.42 -16.84
CA ILE A 540 -12.73 12.44 -16.01
C ILE A 540 -13.76 11.67 -16.85
N SER A 541 -14.29 12.27 -17.92
CA SER A 541 -15.16 11.59 -18.89
C SER A 541 -14.50 10.34 -19.49
N ASP A 542 -13.19 10.44 -19.79
CA ASP A 542 -12.39 9.42 -20.46
C ASP A 542 -11.81 8.39 -19.50
N MET A 543 -11.92 8.60 -18.19
CA MET A 543 -11.55 7.59 -17.20
C MET A 543 -12.53 6.41 -17.27
N PRO A 544 -12.06 5.16 -17.14
CA PRO A 544 -12.93 4.00 -17.15
C PRO A 544 -13.99 4.13 -16.05
N ALA A 545 -15.23 3.76 -16.38
CA ALA A 545 -16.30 3.65 -15.38
C ALA A 545 -15.94 2.58 -14.35
N CYS A 546 -16.57 2.68 -13.17
CA CYS A 546 -16.51 1.63 -12.17
C CYS A 546 -17.00 0.31 -12.72
#